data_AF-A0A7C4L021-F1
#
_entry.id   AF-A0A7C4L021-F1
#
_cell.length_a   1.000
_cell.length_b   1.000
_cell.length_c   1.000
_cell.angle_alpha   90.00
_cell.angle_beta   90.00
_cell.angle_gamma   90.00
#
_symmetry.space_group_name_H-M   'P 1'
#
loop_
_entity.id
_entity.type
_entity.pdbx_description
1 polymer ?
#
loop_
_entity_poly.entity_id
_entity_poly.type
_entity_poly.pdbx_seq_one_letter_code
_entity_poly.pdbx_strand_id
1 'polypeptide(L)'
;MSQNLKRIRRKMMHRLFWLVVFFAGFIFLLTACSGNNAESQTPSKPVNIRVESNPDPAEVGDVTFTVYLTDEKGSPLEGAQVEVALDHTDMMGMTMSGSASEQGGGKYAIQANLSMSGNWKMTVSVKKDGLEYKEDITLTIR
;
A
#
# COMPACT_ATOMS: atom_id res chain seq x y z
N MET A 1 -45.73 69.78 -6.66
CA MET A 1 -45.94 68.38 -6.25
C MET A 1 -44.91 67.43 -6.91
N SER A 2 -43.60 67.56 -6.63
CA SER A 2 -42.56 66.76 -7.34
C SER A 2 -41.34 66.36 -6.47
N GLN A 3 -41.08 67.05 -5.34
CA GLN A 3 -39.89 66.79 -4.52
C GLN A 3 -40.08 65.68 -3.44
N ASN A 4 -41.32 65.33 -3.08
CA ASN A 4 -41.58 64.31 -2.04
C ASN A 4 -41.46 62.85 -2.53
N LEU A 5 -41.73 62.56 -3.81
CA LEU A 5 -41.62 61.19 -4.34
C LEU A 5 -40.17 60.71 -4.54
N LYS A 6 -39.21 61.63 -4.76
CA LYS A 6 -37.79 61.29 -5.00
C LYS A 6 -37.01 60.93 -3.72
N ARG A 7 -37.51 61.32 -2.54
CA ARG A 7 -36.87 61.02 -1.24
C ARG A 7 -37.22 59.62 -0.72
N ILE A 8 -38.43 59.14 -1.00
CA ILE A 8 -38.94 57.84 -0.52
C ILE A 8 -38.31 56.67 -1.30
N ARG A 9 -38.16 56.82 -2.63
CA ARG A 9 -37.52 55.80 -3.50
C ARG A 9 -36.06 55.50 -3.12
N ARG A 10 -35.29 56.54 -2.74
CA ARG A 10 -33.86 56.39 -2.37
C ARG A 10 -33.66 55.67 -1.04
N LYS A 11 -34.54 55.87 -0.05
CA LYS A 11 -34.46 55.17 1.26
C LYS A 11 -34.88 53.70 1.17
N MET A 12 -35.84 53.37 0.31
CA MET A 12 -36.34 51.99 0.16
C MET A 12 -35.36 51.10 -0.61
N MET A 13 -34.69 51.63 -1.64
CA MET A 13 -33.69 50.89 -2.42
C MET A 13 -32.38 50.66 -1.65
N HIS A 14 -31.99 51.55 -0.74
CA HIS A 14 -30.80 51.34 0.11
C HIS A 14 -31.03 50.26 1.17
N ARG A 15 -32.23 50.19 1.77
CA ARG A 15 -32.61 49.15 2.75
C ARG A 15 -32.73 47.77 2.10
N LEU A 16 -33.22 47.72 0.86
CA LEU A 16 -33.32 46.48 0.10
C LEU A 16 -31.96 46.00 -0.42
N PHE A 17 -31.06 46.93 -0.81
CA PHE A 17 -29.70 46.61 -1.21
C PHE A 17 -28.84 46.12 -0.03
N TRP A 18 -28.98 46.73 1.16
CA TRP A 18 -28.29 46.26 2.37
C TRP A 18 -28.80 44.90 2.86
N LEU A 19 -30.08 44.57 2.68
CA LEU A 19 -30.63 43.25 3.03
C LEU A 19 -30.13 42.14 2.09
N VAL A 20 -29.97 42.40 0.79
CA VAL A 20 -29.48 41.39 -0.19
C VAL A 20 -27.98 41.13 -0.02
N VAL A 21 -27.18 42.15 0.30
CA VAL A 21 -25.73 41.97 0.58
C VAL A 21 -25.51 41.26 1.93
N PHE A 22 -26.37 41.48 2.93
CA PHE A 22 -26.31 40.78 4.21
C PHE A 22 -26.80 39.32 4.11
N PHE A 23 -27.76 39.02 3.24
CA PHE A 23 -28.29 37.66 3.04
C PHE A 23 -27.41 36.81 2.09
N ALA A 24 -26.71 37.44 1.14
CA ALA A 24 -25.77 36.75 0.23
C ALA A 24 -24.39 36.47 0.84
N GLY A 25 -24.06 37.04 2.02
CA GLY A 25 -22.82 36.79 2.73
C GLY A 25 -22.81 35.56 3.65
N PHE A 26 -23.96 34.89 3.84
CA PHE A 26 -24.12 33.81 4.83
C PHE A 26 -24.26 32.40 4.23
N ILE A 27 -24.00 32.22 2.93
CA ILE A 27 -24.12 30.90 2.23
C ILE A 27 -22.81 30.54 1.49
N PHE A 28 -21.65 30.83 2.07
CA PHE A 28 -20.35 30.41 1.50
C PHE A 28 -19.33 29.96 2.57
N LEU A 29 -19.79 29.24 3.60
CA LEU A 29 -18.93 28.74 4.68
C LEU A 29 -18.81 27.21 4.79
N LEU A 30 -19.20 26.44 3.77
CA LEU A 30 -19.10 24.97 3.83
C LEU A 30 -18.63 24.38 2.50
N THR A 31 -17.40 24.67 2.07
CA THR A 31 -16.72 23.81 1.09
C THR A 31 -15.21 23.93 1.24
N ALA A 32 -14.63 23.06 2.09
CA ALA A 32 -13.37 22.36 1.87
C ALA A 32 -12.86 21.83 3.22
N CYS A 33 -13.49 20.77 3.74
CA CYS A 33 -12.70 19.79 4.46
C CYS A 33 -11.82 19.12 3.39
N SER A 34 -10.66 19.74 3.10
CA SER A 34 -9.57 19.04 2.45
C SER A 34 -9.16 17.94 3.40
N GLY A 35 -9.64 16.72 3.14
CA GLY A 35 -9.19 15.54 3.83
C GLY A 35 -7.71 15.39 3.53
N ASN A 36 -6.87 15.87 4.44
CA ASN A 36 -5.54 15.33 4.58
C ASN A 36 -5.74 13.86 4.94
N ASN A 37 -5.77 13.00 3.93
CA ASN A 37 -5.38 11.62 4.08
C ASN A 37 -3.96 11.69 4.63
N ALA A 38 -3.86 11.68 5.96
CA ALA A 38 -2.68 11.23 6.66
C ALA A 38 -2.61 9.73 6.35
N GLU A 39 -2.20 9.43 5.12
CA GLU A 39 -1.68 8.15 4.74
C GLU A 39 -0.60 7.87 5.77
N SER A 40 -0.92 6.92 6.64
CA SER A 40 -0.06 6.52 7.73
C SER A 40 1.25 6.17 7.07
N GLN A 41 2.29 6.97 7.35
CA GLN A 41 3.62 6.77 6.82
C GLN A 41 4.16 5.49 7.46
N THR A 42 3.73 4.34 6.95
CA THR A 42 4.51 3.12 7.05
C THR A 42 5.84 3.47 6.41
N PRO A 43 6.98 3.30 7.11
CA PRO A 43 8.28 3.57 6.51
C PRO A 43 8.35 2.87 5.15
N SER A 44 8.66 3.62 4.08
CA SER A 44 8.68 3.03 2.74
C SER A 44 9.76 1.97 2.72
N LYS A 45 9.36 0.74 2.40
CA LYS A 45 10.30 -0.34 2.16
C LYS A 45 10.82 -0.18 0.73
N PRO A 46 12.14 -0.24 0.49
CA PRO A 46 12.70 -0.08 -0.86
C PRO A 46 12.25 -1.19 -1.82
N VAL A 47 11.80 -2.33 -1.27
CA VAL A 47 11.20 -3.44 -2.02
C VAL A 47 9.93 -3.87 -1.29
N ASN A 48 8.85 -4.05 -2.04
CA ASN A 48 7.64 -4.69 -1.57
C ASN A 48 7.69 -6.18 -1.96
N ILE A 49 7.48 -7.05 -0.97
CA ILE A 49 7.55 -8.51 -1.15
C ILE A 49 6.19 -9.12 -0.83
N ARG A 50 5.64 -9.91 -1.76
CA ARG A 50 4.47 -10.77 -1.53
C ARG A 50 4.82 -12.19 -1.92
N VAL A 51 4.32 -13.16 -1.15
CA VAL A 51 4.58 -14.59 -1.41
C VAL A 51 3.26 -15.31 -1.60
N GLU A 52 3.21 -16.19 -2.59
CA GLU A 52 2.17 -17.20 -2.78
C GLU A 52 2.79 -18.60 -2.80
N SER A 53 1.99 -19.61 -2.50
CA SER A 53 2.37 -21.01 -2.57
C SER A 53 1.49 -21.78 -3.55
N ASN A 54 1.99 -22.90 -4.05
CA ASN A 54 1.22 -23.93 -4.71
C ASN A 54 1.68 -25.29 -4.18
N PRO A 55 0.83 -26.05 -3.45
CA PRO A 55 -0.57 -25.73 -3.11
C PRO A 55 -0.75 -24.47 -2.25
N ASP A 56 -1.96 -23.90 -2.26
CA ASP A 56 -2.41 -22.80 -1.39
C ASP A 56 -3.68 -23.26 -0.64
N PRO A 57 -3.65 -23.42 0.69
CA PRO A 57 -2.53 -23.19 1.62
C PRO A 57 -1.31 -24.08 1.31
N ALA A 58 -0.11 -23.65 1.71
CA ALA A 58 1.07 -24.52 1.65
C ALA A 58 0.90 -25.75 2.56
N GLU A 59 1.28 -26.91 2.05
CA GLU A 59 1.17 -28.21 2.72
C GLU A 59 2.53 -28.90 2.84
N VAL A 60 2.64 -29.90 3.71
CA VAL A 60 3.81 -30.78 3.79
C VAL A 60 4.06 -31.46 2.43
N GLY A 61 5.33 -31.52 2.03
CA GLY A 61 5.76 -32.09 0.75
C GLY A 61 6.25 -31.01 -0.22
N ASP A 62 6.04 -31.26 -1.51
CA ASP A 62 6.50 -30.37 -2.58
C ASP A 62 5.60 -29.13 -2.68
N VAL A 63 6.19 -27.96 -2.45
CA VAL A 63 5.54 -26.65 -2.55
C VAL A 63 6.35 -25.77 -3.50
N THR A 64 5.66 -25.13 -4.44
CA THR A 64 6.26 -24.04 -5.22
C THR A 64 5.91 -22.71 -4.56
N PHE A 65 6.91 -21.96 -4.12
CA PHE A 65 6.72 -20.58 -3.67
C PHE A 65 6.98 -19.62 -4.83
N THR A 66 6.04 -18.70 -5.05
CA THR A 66 6.20 -17.57 -5.97
C THR A 66 6.37 -16.29 -5.16
N VAL A 67 7.54 -15.68 -5.26
CA VAL A 67 7.88 -14.39 -4.67
C VAL A 67 7.63 -13.31 -5.71
N TYR A 68 6.77 -12.35 -5.37
CA TYR A 68 6.48 -11.16 -6.16
C TYR A 68 7.25 -9.99 -5.59
N LEU A 69 8.08 -9.35 -6.41
CA LEU A 69 8.87 -8.20 -6.05
C LEU A 69 8.42 -6.97 -6.85
N THR A 70 8.13 -5.89 -6.14
CA THR A 70 7.94 -4.57 -6.74
C THR A 70 8.77 -3.51 -6.01
N ASP A 71 9.13 -2.44 -6.72
CA ASP A 71 9.76 -1.26 -6.10
C ASP A 71 8.75 -0.46 -5.24
N GLU A 72 9.22 0.65 -4.67
CA GLU A 72 8.39 1.59 -3.89
C GLU A 72 7.20 2.17 -4.66
N LYS A 73 7.28 2.22 -5.99
CA LYS A 73 6.25 2.76 -6.88
C LYS A 73 5.29 1.68 -7.40
N GLY A 74 5.50 0.42 -7.01
CA GLY A 74 4.73 -0.73 -7.48
C GLY A 74 5.17 -1.27 -8.84
N SER A 75 6.30 -0.81 -9.39
CA SER A 75 6.85 -1.35 -10.64
C SER A 75 7.47 -2.72 -10.38
N PRO A 76 7.29 -3.72 -11.27
CA PRO A 76 7.93 -5.02 -11.13
C PRO A 76 9.45 -4.91 -11.04
N LEU A 77 10.05 -5.59 -10.06
CA LEU A 77 11.50 -5.61 -9.88
C LEU A 77 12.09 -6.84 -10.59
N GLU A 78 12.51 -6.66 -11.84
CA GLU A 78 13.15 -7.70 -12.67
C GLU A 78 14.68 -7.71 -12.54
N GLY A 79 15.32 -8.82 -12.91
CA GLY A 79 16.79 -8.99 -12.91
C GLY A 79 17.43 -9.00 -11.52
N ALA A 80 16.67 -9.22 -10.46
CA ALA A 80 17.19 -9.33 -9.10
C ALA A 80 17.70 -10.75 -8.81
N GLN A 81 18.76 -10.85 -8.02
CA GLN A 81 19.14 -12.10 -7.37
C GLN A 81 18.27 -12.28 -6.14
N VAL A 82 17.49 -13.36 -6.10
CA VAL A 82 16.54 -13.64 -5.03
C VAL A 82 16.93 -14.96 -4.37
N GLU A 83 17.35 -14.87 -3.11
CA GLU A 83 17.65 -16.03 -2.28
C GLU A 83 16.55 -16.21 -1.23
N VAL A 84 16.08 -17.44 -1.08
CA VAL A 84 15.05 -17.79 -0.11
C VAL A 84 15.65 -18.78 0.89
N ALA A 85 15.45 -18.53 2.17
CA ALA A 85 15.75 -19.46 3.25
C ALA A 85 14.49 -19.71 4.08
N LEU A 86 14.24 -20.96 4.44
CA LEU A 86 13.11 -21.40 5.24
C LEU A 86 13.65 -22.08 6.50
N ASP A 87 13.07 -21.74 7.64
CA ASP A 87 13.45 -22.25 8.96
C ASP A 87 12.19 -22.62 9.76
N HIS A 88 12.11 -23.84 10.26
CA HIS A 88 10.99 -24.28 11.09
C HIS A 88 11.09 -23.66 12.49
N THR A 89 10.16 -22.78 12.84
CA THR A 89 10.31 -21.98 14.07
C THR A 89 10.01 -22.75 15.35
N ASP A 90 9.19 -23.81 15.25
CA ASP A 90 8.84 -24.60 16.43
C ASP A 90 9.84 -25.74 16.72
N MET A 91 10.82 -25.99 15.82
CA MET A 91 11.81 -27.05 15.99
C MET A 91 13.11 -26.71 15.27
N MET A 92 14.19 -26.53 16.05
CA MET A 92 15.51 -26.17 15.50
C MET A 92 16.09 -27.24 14.59
N GLY A 93 16.87 -26.80 13.59
CA GLY A 93 17.67 -27.68 12.73
C GLY A 93 16.97 -28.15 11.46
N MET A 94 15.70 -27.76 11.24
CA MET A 94 15.02 -27.95 9.96
C MET A 94 15.06 -26.65 9.17
N THR A 95 15.98 -26.61 8.20
CA THR A 95 16.14 -25.48 7.31
C THR A 95 16.29 -25.94 5.86
N MET A 96 15.95 -25.05 4.94
CA MET A 96 16.27 -25.20 3.53
C MET A 96 16.53 -23.82 2.91
N SER A 97 17.36 -23.74 1.89
CA SER A 97 17.58 -22.49 1.17
C SER A 97 17.89 -22.73 -0.30
N GLY A 98 17.66 -21.72 -1.12
CA GLY A 98 18.03 -21.74 -2.52
C GLY A 98 17.65 -20.46 -3.27
N SER A 99 18.18 -20.35 -4.48
CA SER A 99 17.90 -19.23 -5.37
C SER A 99 16.53 -19.41 -6.05
N ALA A 100 15.70 -18.36 -6.03
CA ALA A 100 14.46 -18.32 -6.78
C ALA A 100 14.73 -17.91 -8.23
N SER A 101 14.15 -18.64 -9.18
CA SER A 101 14.31 -18.41 -10.62
C SER A 101 13.34 -17.33 -11.10
N GLU A 102 13.85 -16.31 -11.79
CA GLU A 102 13.02 -15.26 -12.38
C GLU A 102 12.07 -15.82 -13.45
N GLN A 103 10.80 -15.43 -13.37
CA GLN A 103 9.72 -15.83 -14.30
C GLN A 103 9.18 -14.64 -15.11
N GLY A 104 9.77 -13.44 -14.95
CA GLY A 104 9.31 -12.18 -15.54
C GLY A 104 8.16 -11.52 -14.76
N GLY A 105 7.92 -10.23 -15.02
CA GLY A 105 6.88 -9.46 -14.34
C GLY A 105 7.11 -9.34 -12.82
N GLY A 106 8.38 -9.35 -12.38
CA GLY A 106 8.76 -9.29 -10.97
C GLY A 106 8.49 -10.58 -10.18
N LYS A 107 8.22 -11.70 -10.86
CA LYS A 107 7.97 -13.00 -10.23
C LYS A 107 9.24 -13.85 -10.16
N TYR A 108 9.45 -14.49 -9.03
CA TYR A 108 10.56 -15.41 -8.79
C TYR A 108 10.04 -16.69 -8.15
N ALA A 109 10.31 -17.83 -8.75
CA ALA A 109 9.79 -19.13 -8.31
C ALA A 109 10.89 -19.99 -7.69
N ILE A 110 10.58 -20.65 -6.58
CA ILE A 110 11.44 -21.65 -5.94
C ILE A 110 10.61 -22.87 -5.55
N GLN A 111 11.18 -24.05 -5.76
CA GLN A 111 10.62 -25.31 -5.27
C GLN A 111 11.18 -25.62 -3.88
N ALA A 112 10.29 -26.03 -2.99
CA ALA A 112 10.58 -26.42 -1.63
C ALA A 112 10.01 -27.81 -1.35
N ASN A 113 10.76 -28.63 -0.62
CA ASN A 113 10.24 -29.88 -0.06
C ASN A 113 10.19 -29.72 1.46
N LEU A 114 9.00 -29.48 1.98
CA LEU A 114 8.77 -29.21 3.40
C LEU A 114 8.48 -30.52 4.13
N SER A 115 9.30 -30.85 5.11
CA SER A 115 9.22 -32.14 5.81
C SER A 115 8.23 -32.17 6.97
N MET A 116 7.68 -31.01 7.38
CA MET A 116 6.88 -30.89 8.60
C MET A 116 5.89 -29.73 8.52
N SER A 117 4.68 -29.97 9.04
CA SER A 117 3.64 -28.95 9.23
C SER A 117 3.99 -28.05 10.42
N GLY A 118 3.50 -26.82 10.44
CA GLY A 118 3.71 -25.90 11.55
C GLY A 118 4.12 -24.52 11.08
N ASN A 119 4.74 -23.75 11.97
CA ASN A 119 5.20 -22.41 11.66
C ASN A 119 6.60 -22.45 11.06
N TRP A 120 6.75 -21.79 9.93
CA TRP A 120 8.00 -21.62 9.23
C TRP A 120 8.27 -20.13 9.04
N LYS A 121 9.54 -19.76 9.08
CA LYS A 121 10.00 -18.42 8.72
C LYS A 121 10.68 -18.49 7.37
N MET A 122 10.12 -17.78 6.39
CA MET A 122 10.75 -17.52 5.11
C MET A 122 11.53 -16.21 5.16
N THR A 123 12.83 -16.27 5.04
CA THR A 123 13.68 -15.12 4.76
C THR A 123 13.83 -14.98 3.24
N VAL A 124 13.41 -13.84 2.69
CA VAL A 124 13.68 -13.45 1.29
C VAL A 124 14.79 -12.42 1.27
N SER A 125 15.88 -12.69 0.56
CA SER A 125 16.99 -11.76 0.35
C SER A 125 17.06 -11.36 -1.12
N VAL A 126 17.02 -10.06 -1.38
CA VAL A 126 16.97 -9.47 -2.72
C VAL A 126 18.24 -8.64 -2.94
N LYS A 127 18.94 -8.90 -4.04
CA LYS A 127 20.09 -8.10 -4.47
C LYS A 127 19.94 -7.64 -5.92
N LYS A 128 20.12 -6.35 -6.21
CA LYS A 128 20.08 -5.80 -7.56
C LYS A 128 20.79 -4.45 -7.64
N ASP A 129 21.77 -4.28 -8.54
CA ASP A 129 22.39 -2.97 -8.82
C ASP A 129 22.85 -2.17 -7.58
N GLY A 130 23.37 -2.87 -6.57
CA GLY A 130 23.80 -2.27 -5.29
C GLY A 130 22.71 -2.13 -4.22
N LEU A 131 21.44 -2.39 -4.56
CA LEU A 131 20.37 -2.64 -3.59
C LEU A 131 20.61 -3.99 -2.92
N GLU A 132 20.62 -4.00 -1.59
CA GLU A 132 20.51 -5.21 -0.77
C GLU A 132 19.34 -5.04 0.20
N TYR A 133 18.35 -5.93 0.12
CA TYR A 133 17.17 -5.91 0.98
C TYR A 133 16.85 -7.31 1.48
N LYS A 134 16.32 -7.43 2.70
CA LYS A 134 15.90 -8.69 3.28
C LYS A 134 14.62 -8.51 4.08
N GLU A 135 13.70 -9.46 3.95
CA GLU A 135 12.45 -9.51 4.70
C GLU A 135 12.19 -10.92 5.22
N ASP A 136 11.78 -11.03 6.49
CA ASP A 136 11.32 -12.28 7.09
C ASP A 136 9.78 -12.32 7.04
N ILE A 137 9.24 -13.43 6.54
CA ILE A 137 7.81 -13.68 6.34
C ILE A 137 7.44 -14.94 7.12
N THR A 138 6.36 -14.88 7.89
CA THR A 138 5.84 -16.06 8.59
C THR A 138 4.92 -16.86 7.68
N LEU A 139 5.12 -18.17 7.62
CA LEU A 139 4.31 -19.12 6.88
C LEU A 139 3.74 -20.16 7.85
N THR A 140 2.54 -20.64 7.54
CA THR A 140 1.93 -21.79 8.22
C THR A 140 1.75 -22.90 7.21
N ILE A 141 2.41 -24.03 7.45
CA ILE A 141 2.40 -25.22 6.60
C ILE A 141 1.44 -26.24 7.21
N ARG A 142 0.53 -26.80 6.39
CA ARG A 142 -0.52 -27.74 6.84
C ARG A 142 -0.16 -29.20 6.60
#